data_AF-A0A069AZS2-F1
#
_entry.id   AF-A0A069AZS2-F1
#
_cell.length_a   1.000
_cell.length_b   1.000
_cell.length_c   1.000
_cell.angle_alpha   90.00
_cell.angle_beta   90.00
_cell.angle_gamma   90.00
#
_symmetry.space_group_name_H-M   'P 1'
#
loop_
_entity.id
_entity.type
_entity.pdbx_description
1 polymer ?
#
loop_
_entity_poly.entity_id
_entity_poly.type
_entity_poly.pdbx_seq_one_letter_code
_entity_poly.pdbx_strand_id
1 'polypeptide(L)'
;MMVLYATFVTYVFMGRDYDAAVLAAGHCGFGLGATPTAVANMQSVTHTFGASHKAFLIVPMVGAFFVDLINAAILTGFVNFFKG
;
A
#
# COMPACT_ATOMS: atom_id res chain seq x y z
N MET A 1 -2.76 -15.79 4.40
CA MET A 1 -2.89 -15.40 2.97
C MET A 1 -2.03 -14.21 2.62
N MET A 2 -2.09 -13.09 3.37
CA MET A 2 -1.27 -11.91 3.08
C MET A 2 0.24 -12.15 3.16
N VAL A 3 0.74 -12.98 4.08
CA VAL A 3 2.16 -13.37 4.13
C VAL A 3 2.63 -14.04 2.83
N LEU A 4 1.85 -14.97 2.29
CA LEU A 4 2.18 -15.64 1.03
C LEU A 4 2.14 -14.65 -0.13
N TYR A 5 1.11 -13.82 -0.21
CA TYR A 5 0.98 -12.83 -1.26
C TYR A 5 2.07 -11.76 -1.21
N ALA A 6 2.35 -11.21 -0.04
CA ALA A 6 3.39 -10.20 0.14
C ALA A 6 4.79 -10.74 -0.15
N THR A 7 5.05 -12.03 0.13
CA THR A 7 6.36 -12.66 -0.10
C THR A 7 6.55 -13.10 -1.55
N PHE A 8 5.53 -13.71 -2.18
CA PHE A 8 5.65 -14.25 -3.54
C PHE A 8 5.31 -13.24 -4.63
N VAL A 9 4.43 -12.28 -4.34
CA VAL A 9 4.00 -11.25 -5.30
C VAL A 9 4.72 -9.96 -4.99
N THR A 10 4.38 -9.29 -3.89
CA THR A 10 4.88 -7.94 -3.61
C THR A 10 6.40 -7.86 -3.54
N TYR A 11 7.05 -8.78 -2.81
CA TYR A 11 8.50 -8.78 -2.65
C TYR A 11 9.26 -9.15 -3.94
N VAL A 12 8.72 -10.08 -4.74
CA VAL A 12 9.35 -10.51 -6.00
C VAL A 12 9.20 -9.44 -7.09
N PHE A 13 8.00 -8.87 -7.26
CA PHE A 13 7.76 -7.83 -8.26
C PHE A 13 8.49 -6.52 -7.96
N MET A 14 8.74 -6.22 -6.69
CA MET A 14 9.39 -4.98 -6.28
C MET A 14 10.93 -5.07 -6.27
N GLY A 15 11.52 -6.11 -6.86
CA GLY A 15 12.97 -6.22 -7.08
C GLY A 15 13.74 -7.01 -6.01
N ARG A 16 13.07 -7.53 -4.98
CA ARG A 16 13.66 -8.33 -3.88
C ARG A 16 14.69 -7.59 -3.02
N ASP A 17 14.68 -6.27 -3.03
CA ASP A 17 15.55 -5.41 -2.22
C ASP A 17 14.98 -5.12 -0.82
N TYR A 18 15.75 -4.41 0.02
CA TYR A 18 15.28 -3.94 1.32
C TYR A 18 14.02 -3.08 1.20
N ASP A 19 13.97 -2.18 0.21
CA ASP A 19 12.79 -1.38 -0.09
C ASP A 19 11.57 -2.28 -0.39
N ALA A 20 11.76 -3.39 -1.10
CA ALA A 20 10.70 -4.37 -1.39
C ALA A 20 10.21 -5.08 -0.12
N ALA A 21 11.11 -5.38 0.82
CA ALA A 21 10.75 -6.00 2.10
C ALA A 21 9.94 -5.04 2.99
N VAL A 22 10.35 -3.77 3.08
CA VAL A 22 9.58 -2.74 3.81
C VAL A 22 8.23 -2.52 3.14
N LEU A 23 8.18 -2.50 1.81
CA LEU A 23 6.94 -2.31 1.07
C LEU A 23 6.00 -3.53 1.19
N ALA A 24 6.53 -4.74 1.26
CA ALA A 24 5.76 -5.95 1.60
C ALA A 24 5.21 -5.90 3.03
N ALA A 25 5.97 -5.38 3.99
CA ALA A 25 5.48 -5.14 5.36
C ALA A 25 4.34 -4.10 5.37
N GLY A 26 4.51 -3.00 4.62
CA GLY A 26 3.46 -2.01 4.41
C GLY A 26 2.20 -2.61 3.77
N HIS A 27 2.35 -3.45 2.75
CA HIS A 27 1.25 -4.15 2.10
C HIS A 27 0.48 -5.04 3.08
N CYS A 28 1.19 -5.82 3.91
CA CYS A 28 0.58 -6.62 4.97
C CYS A 28 -0.16 -5.74 5.99
N GLY A 29 0.41 -4.59 6.37
CA GLY A 29 -0.21 -3.65 7.31
C GLY A 29 -1.44 -2.96 6.72
N PHE A 30 -1.42 -2.67 5.41
CA PHE A 30 -2.57 -2.14 4.68
C PHE A 30 -3.70 -3.17 4.63
N GLY A 31 -3.38 -4.44 4.30
CA GLY A 31 -4.34 -5.53 4.25
C GLY A 31 -4.99 -5.87 5.60
N LEU A 32 -4.41 -5.42 6.71
CA LEU A 32 -4.97 -5.54 8.06
C LEU A 32 -5.96 -4.42 8.42
N GLY A 33 -5.98 -3.33 7.65
CA GLY A 33 -6.79 -2.15 7.96
C GLY A 33 -6.75 -1.09 6.87
N ALA A 34 -5.89 -0.11 7.05
CA ALA A 34 -5.81 1.08 6.20
C ALA A 34 -4.37 1.61 6.06
N THR A 35 -4.21 2.74 5.38
CA THR A 35 -2.91 3.43 5.25
C THR A 35 -2.14 3.64 6.56
N PRO A 36 -2.75 4.04 7.71
CA PRO A 36 -2.01 4.19 8.97
C PRO A 36 -1.47 2.87 9.52
N THR A 37 -2.17 1.74 9.35
CA THR A 37 -1.66 0.43 9.78
C THR A 37 -0.54 -0.06 8.87
N ALA A 38 -0.58 0.29 7.58
CA ALA A 38 0.53 0.07 6.65
C ALA A 38 1.80 0.81 7.10
N VAL A 39 1.66 2.10 7.44
CA VAL A 39 2.78 2.93 7.92
C VAL A 39 3.33 2.40 9.24
N ALA A 40 2.47 2.04 10.20
CA ALA A 40 2.91 1.46 11.47
C ALA A 40 3.71 0.16 11.27
N ASN A 41 3.30 -0.69 10.32
CA ASN A 41 4.01 -1.94 10.04
C ASN A 41 5.36 -1.70 9.33
N MET A 42 5.41 -0.74 8.40
CA MET A 42 6.69 -0.30 7.82
C MET A 42 7.62 0.28 8.88
N GLN A 43 7.07 1.08 9.82
CA GLN A 43 7.83 1.64 10.93
C GLN A 43 8.45 0.55 11.82
N SER A 44 7.72 -0.52 12.11
CA SER A 44 8.24 -1.66 12.87
C SER A 44 9.48 -2.28 12.22
N VAL A 45 9.51 -2.41 10.90
CA VAL A 45 10.69 -2.92 10.16
C VAL A 45 11.80 -1.87 10.13
N THR A 46 11.47 -0.63 9.75
CA THR A 46 12.48 0.42 9.60
C THR A 46 13.13 0.87 10.92
N HIS A 47 12.46 0.65 12.06
CA HIS A 47 13.03 0.92 13.38
C HIS A 47 14.22 -0.01 13.68
N THR A 48 14.21 -1.24 13.14
CA THR A 48 15.29 -2.22 13.34
C THR A 48 16.33 -2.20 12.23
N PHE A 49 15.93 -1.95 10.98
CA PHE A 49 16.79 -2.12 9.79
C PHE A 49 17.12 -0.82 9.05
N GLY A 50 16.63 0.34 9.51
CA GLY A 50 16.86 1.65 8.91
C GLY A 50 15.72 2.13 8.01
N ALA A 51 15.64 3.43 7.76
CA ALA A 51 14.53 4.03 7.02
C ALA A 51 14.55 3.69 5.51
N SER A 52 13.41 3.31 4.96
CA SER A 52 13.19 3.19 3.50
C SER A 52 12.31 4.34 3.00
N HIS A 53 12.94 5.34 2.39
CA HIS A 53 12.22 6.51 1.87
C HIS A 53 11.30 6.16 0.69
N LYS A 54 11.69 5.19 -0.15
CA LYS A 54 10.87 4.77 -1.29
C LYS A 54 9.56 4.13 -0.84
N ALA A 55 9.62 3.20 0.12
CA ALA A 55 8.42 2.52 0.61
C ALA A 55 7.45 3.48 1.30
N PHE A 56 7.97 4.40 2.12
CA PHE A 56 7.17 5.42 2.80
C PHE A 56 6.55 6.46 1.87
N LEU A 57 7.08 6.63 0.65
CA LEU A 57 6.48 7.50 -0.36
C LEU A 57 5.39 6.76 -1.15
N ILE A 58 5.68 5.53 -1.59
CA ILE A 58 4.80 4.74 -2.47
C ILE A 58 3.51 4.33 -1.74
N VAL A 59 3.61 3.81 -0.51
CA VAL A 59 2.45 3.22 0.19
C VAL A 59 1.36 4.25 0.48
N PRO A 60 1.63 5.47 0.99
CA PRO A 60 0.59 6.47 1.20
C PRO A 60 0.02 7.05 -0.10
N MET A 61 0.85 7.26 -1.13
CA MET A 61 0.36 7.74 -2.43
C MET A 61 -0.62 6.76 -3.06
N VAL A 62 -0.32 5.46 -3.01
CA VAL A 62 -1.21 4.43 -3.57
C VAL A 62 -2.40 4.17 -2.64
N GLY A 63 -2.16 4.01 -1.34
CA GLY A 63 -3.17 3.56 -0.38
C GLY A 63 -4.18 4.62 0.07
N ALA A 64 -3.81 5.90 0.03
CA ALA A 64 -4.74 7.00 0.36
C ALA A 64 -5.08 7.83 -0.88
N PHE A 65 -4.08 8.44 -1.52
CA PHE A 65 -4.33 9.44 -2.55
C PHE A 65 -4.97 8.88 -3.81
N PHE A 66 -4.41 7.80 -4.39
CA PHE A 66 -5.00 7.22 -5.61
C PHE A 66 -6.33 6.52 -5.36
N VAL A 67 -6.53 5.93 -4.17
CA VAL A 67 -7.82 5.35 -3.79
C VAL A 67 -8.89 6.43 -3.78
N ASP A 68 -8.62 7.61 -3.23
CA ASP A 68 -9.56 8.73 -3.21
C ASP A 68 -9.91 9.22 -4.62
N LEU A 69 -8.91 9.34 -5.50
CA LEU A 69 -9.13 9.76 -6.89
C LEU A 69 -10.01 8.76 -7.66
N ILE A 70 -9.70 7.46 -7.55
CA ILE A 70 -10.48 6.40 -8.21
C ILE A 70 -11.89 6.36 -7.63
N ASN A 71 -12.03 6.49 -6.30
CA ASN A 71 -13.33 6.51 -5.66
C ASN A 71 -14.18 7.69 -6.16
N ALA A 72 -13.61 8.90 -6.24
CA ALA A 72 -14.30 10.07 -6.79
C ALA A 72 -14.71 9.89 -8.25
N ALA A 73 -13.84 9.28 -9.07
CA ALA A 73 -14.14 8.99 -10.48
C ALA A 73 -15.27 7.97 -10.63
N ILE A 74 -15.23 6.87 -9.85
CA ILE A 74 -16.27 5.83 -9.87
C ILE A 74 -17.60 6.40 -9.40
N LEU A 75 -17.64 7.12 -8.27
CA LEU A 75 -18.86 7.76 -7.76
C LEU A 75 -19.46 8.73 -8.78
N THR A 76 -18.63 9.59 -9.37
CA THR A 76 -19.10 10.54 -10.39
C THR A 76 -19.64 9.81 -11.62
N GLY A 77 -18.97 8.75 -12.06
CA GLY A 77 -19.44 7.89 -13.16
C GLY A 77 -20.78 7.21 -12.86
N PHE A 78 -20.92 6.61 -11.68
CA PHE A 78 -22.16 5.96 -11.24
C PHE A 78 -23.32 6.95 -11.11
N VAL A 79 -23.08 8.13 -10.52
CA VAL A 79 -24.11 9.18 -10.38
C VAL A 79 -24.57 9.67 -11.76
N ASN A 80 -23.64 9.88 -12.69
CA ASN A 80 -23.99 10.29 -14.05
C ASN A 80 -24.74 9.18 -14.82
N PHE A 81 -24.40 7.91 -14.58
CA PHE A 81 -25.09 6.77 -15.18
C PHE A 81 -26.52 6.57 -14.68
N PHE A 82 -26.79 6.77 -13.38
CA PHE A 82 -28.14 6.64 -12.79
C PHE A 82 -29.03 7.88 -12.93
N LYS A 83 -28.43 9.03 -13.27
CA LYS A 83 -29.16 10.28 -13.53
C LYS A 83 -29.60 10.41 -15.00
N GLY A 84 -29.15 9.49 -15.86
CA GLY A 84 -29.58 9.35 -17.26
C GLY A 84 -30.80 8.46 -17.43
#